data_AF-A0A0N4XRL1-F1
#
_entry.id   AF-A0A0N4XRL1-F1
#
_cell.length_a   1.000
_cell.length_b   1.000
_cell.length_c   1.000
_cell.angle_alpha   90.00
_cell.angle_beta   90.00
_cell.angle_gamma   90.00
#
_symmetry.space_group_name_H-M   'P 1'
#
loop_
_entity.id
_entity.type
_entity.pdbx_description
1 polymer ?
#
loop_
_entity_poly.entity_id
_entity_poly.type
_entity_poly.pdbx_seq_one_letter_code
_entity_poly.pdbx_strand_id
1 'polypeptide(L)' 'MKRNTPLENLLANCPLEMMAFAEHVSCLNYYIRPDYSFLYYLLEQVMTNGSIRFNDPYDWEVGWKSKEFLSNG' A
#
# COMPACT_ATOMS: atom_id res chain seq x y z
N MET A 1 -22.60 -14.23 -4.62
CA MET A 1 -21.74 -13.91 -5.78
C MET A 1 -20.69 -12.91 -5.31
N LYS A 2 -19.38 -13.14 -5.55
CA LYS A 2 -18.36 -12.14 -5.23
C LYS A 2 -18.60 -10.92 -6.13
N ARG A 3 -18.63 -9.71 -5.56
CA ARG A 3 -18.79 -8.49 -6.35
C ARG A 3 -17.52 -8.29 -7.17
N ASN A 4 -17.66 -8.00 -8.45
CA ASN A 4 -16.54 -7.61 -9.30
C ASN A 4 -16.45 -6.07 -9.29
N THR A 5 -15.54 -5.52 -8.49
CA THR A 5 -15.29 -4.08 -8.42
C THR A 5 -14.06 -3.78 -9.29
N PRO A 6 -14.15 -2.84 -10.26
CA PRO A 6 -12.99 -2.42 -11.04
C PRO A 6 -11.85 -1.90 -10.14
N LEU A 7 -10.60 -2.18 -10.50
CA LEU A 7 -9.44 -1.81 -9.68
C LEU A 7 -9.34 -0.29 -9.49
N GLU A 8 -9.74 0.49 -10.49
CA GLU A 8 -9.77 1.95 -10.45
C GLU A 8 -10.69 2.46 -9.34
N ASN A 9 -11.84 1.80 -9.14
CA ASN A 9 -12.77 2.16 -8.09
C ASN A 9 -12.32 1.66 -6.72
N LEU A 10 -11.71 0.47 -6.68
CA LEU A 10 -11.21 -0.12 -5.44
C LEU A 10 -10.04 0.69 -4.86
N LEU A 11 -9.19 1.22 -5.73
CA LEU A 11 -7.91 1.86 -5.39
C LEU A 11 -7.93 3.38 -5.56
N ALA A 12 -9.10 4.00 -5.75
CA ALA A 12 -9.23 5.43 -6.07
C ALA A 12 -8.56 6.38 -5.06
N ASN A 13 -8.43 5.98 -3.79
CA ASN A 13 -7.78 6.76 -2.73
C ASN A 13 -6.48 6.12 -2.23
N CYS A 14 -5.93 5.19 -2.99
CA CYS A 14 -4.65 4.56 -2.69
C CYS A 14 -3.51 5.24 -3.46
N PRO A 15 -2.26 5.09 -3.02
CA PRO A 15 -1.09 5.47 -3.81
C PRO A 15 -1.10 4.80 -5.19
N LEU A 16 -0.56 5.47 -6.20
CA LEU A 16 -0.59 5.02 -7.60
C LEU A 16 0.08 3.63 -7.77
N GLU A 17 1.12 3.37 -6.99
CA GLU A 17 1.86 2.10 -6.97
C GLU A 17 0.97 0.91 -6.63
N MET A 18 -0.13 1.13 -5.90
CA MET A 18 -1.10 0.07 -5.58
C MET A 18 -1.83 -0.44 -6.82
N MET A 19 -1.95 0.37 -7.89
CA MET A 19 -2.50 -0.08 -9.17
C MET A 19 -1.60 -1.14 -9.79
N ALA A 20 -0.31 -0.83 -9.96
CA ALA A 20 0.68 -1.76 -10.50
C ALA A 20 0.83 -3.03 -9.63
N PHE A 21 0.72 -2.87 -8.30
CA PHE A 21 0.72 -4.01 -7.37
C PHE A 21 -0.47 -4.94 -7.64
N ALA A 22 -1.67 -4.38 -7.73
CA ALA A 22 -2.90 -5.14 -7.94
C ALA A 22 -2.95 -5.79 -9.33
N GLU A 23 -2.47 -5.10 -10.37
CA GLU A 23 -2.33 -5.64 -11.72
C GLU A 23 -1.40 -6.86 -11.72
N HIS A 24 -0.23 -6.76 -11.09
CA HIS A 24 0.72 -7.87 -11.01
C HIS A 24 0.09 -9.11 -10.38
N VAL A 25 -0.54 -8.96 -9.21
CA VAL A 25 -1.20 -10.08 -8.51
C VAL A 25 -2.35 -10.66 -9.33
N SER A 26 -3.08 -9.81 -10.07
CA SER A 26 -4.23 -10.23 -10.89
C SER A 26 -3.83 -11.03 -12.13
N CYS A 27 -2.59 -10.86 -12.62
CA CYS A 27 -2.03 -11.65 -13.72
C CYS A 27 -1.50 -13.03 -13.29
N LEU A 28 -1.43 -13.31 -11.98
CA LEU A 28 -0.91 -14.58 -11.47
C LEU A 28 -1.97 -15.69 -11.53
N ASN A 29 -1.48 -16.92 -11.59
CA ASN A 29 -2.27 -18.12 -11.35
C ASN A 29 -1.52 -19.03 -10.36
N TYR A 30 -2.13 -20.18 -10.04
CA TYR A 30 -1.59 -21.12 -9.05
C TYR A 30 -0.13 -21.54 -9.30
N TYR A 31 0.31 -21.62 -10.56
CA TYR A 31 1.64 -22.11 -10.92
C TYR A 31 2.67 -20.98 -11.10
N ILE A 32 2.24 -19.73 -11.20
CA ILE A 32 3.14 -18.60 -11.43
C ILE A 32 3.64 -18.10 -10.09
N ARG A 33 4.96 -18.11 -9.91
CA ARG A 33 5.62 -17.52 -8.75
C ARG A 33 5.48 -15.99 -8.81
N PRO A 34 4.94 -15.32 -7.78
CA PRO A 34 4.93 -13.86 -7.72
C PRO A 34 6.36 -13.29 -7.74
N ASP A 35 6.56 -12.19 -8.46
CA ASP A 35 7.75 -11.35 -8.32
C ASP A 35 7.69 -10.55 -7.01
N TYR A 36 8.22 -11.13 -5.93
CA TYR A 36 8.26 -10.49 -4.62
C TYR A 36 9.17 -9.27 -4.57
N SER A 37 10.22 -9.23 -5.40
CA SER A 37 11.15 -8.10 -5.45
C SER A 37 10.47 -6.88 -6.04
N PHE A 38 9.71 -7.06 -7.12
CA PHE A 38 8.88 -6.00 -7.70
C PHE A 38 7.81 -5.49 -6.74
N LEU A 39 7.07 -6.40 -6.09
CA LEU A 39 6.04 -6.03 -5.12
C LEU A 39 6.61 -5.25 -3.93
N TYR A 40 7.77 -5.67 -3.42
CA TYR A 40 8.47 -4.96 -2.34
C TYR A 40 8.90 -3.56 -2.79
N TYR A 41 9.49 -3.45 -3.99
CA TYR A 41 9.92 -2.17 -4.55
C TYR A 41 8.75 -1.18 -4.67
N LEU A 42 7.57 -1.62 -5.11
CA LEU A 42 6.38 -0.75 -5.17
C LEU A 42 6.00 -0.20 -3.78
N LEU A 43 6.06 -1.02 -2.73
CA LEU A 43 5.77 -0.57 -1.37
C LEU A 43 6.84 0.41 -0.85
N GLU A 44 8.11 0.19 -1.20
CA GLU A 44 9.19 1.13 -0.88
C GLU A 44 8.99 2.50 -1.56
N GLN A 45 8.49 2.52 -2.81
CA GLN A 45 8.13 3.75 -3.51
C GLN A 45 6.96 4.46 -2.81
N VAL A 46 5.93 3.74 -2.35
CA VAL A 46 4.85 4.31 -1.52
C VAL A 46 5.41 4.97 -0.26
N MET A 47 6.31 4.28 0.44
CA MET A 47 6.93 4.85 1.65
C MET A 47 7.73 6.10 1.34
N THR A 48 8.54 6.07 0.28
CA THR A 48 9.37 7.20 -0.14
C THR A 48 8.52 8.42 -0.52
N ASN A 49 7.48 8.21 -1.32
CA ASN A 49 6.57 9.28 -1.78
C ASN A 49 5.69 9.81 -0.63
N GLY A 50 5.33 8.95 0.33
CA GLY A 50 4.59 9.32 1.54
C GLY A 50 5.45 9.89 2.67
N SER A 51 6.78 10.00 2.50
CA SER A 51 7.72 10.37 3.56
C SER A 51 7.66 9.47 4.80
N ILE A 52 7.29 8.20 4.62
CA ILE A 52 7.15 7.18 5.67
C ILE A 52 8.50 6.51 5.89
N ARG A 53 8.90 6.34 7.14
CA ARG A 53 10.16 5.71 7.53
C ARG A 53 9.91 4.39 8.26
N PHE A 54 10.86 3.47 8.18
CA PHE A 54 10.79 2.19 8.90
C PHE A 54 10.78 2.32 10.43
N ASN A 55 11.28 3.45 10.96
CA ASN A 55 11.27 3.73 12.39
C ASN A 55 10.06 4.57 12.82
N ASP A 56 9.14 4.88 11.90
CA ASP A 56 7.90 5.56 12.29
C ASP A 56 7.08 4.61 13.17
N PRO A 57 6.53 5.10 14.28
CA PRO A 57 5.76 4.26 15.18
C PRO A 57 4.47 3.84 14.49
N TYR A 58 4.03 2.62 14.75
CA TYR A 58 2.76 2.14 14.22
C TYR A 58 1.59 2.86 14.91
N ASP A 59 0.44 2.90 14.22
CA ASP A 59 -0.78 3.53 14.72
C ASP A 59 -1.20 3.04 16.12
N TRP A 60 -0.93 1.77 16.46
CA TRP A 60 -1.25 1.21 17.77
C TRP A 60 -0.24 1.57 18.87
N GLU A 61 0.97 2.01 18.53
CA GLU A 61 2.02 2.40 19.48
C GLU A 61 1.83 3.84 19.96
N VAL A 62 1.32 4.71 19.08
CA VAL A 62 1.15 6.13 19.37
C VAL A 62 -0.18 6.46 20.07
N GLY A 63 -1.15 5.54 20.03
CA GLY A 63 -2.52 5.77 20.52
C GLY A 63 -3.26 6.87 19.73
N TRP A 64 -4.59 6.96 19.86
CA TRP A 64 -5.40 7.91 19.07
C TRP A 64 -5.03 9.40 19.28
N LYS A 65 -4.47 9.76 20.44
CA LYS A 65 -4.25 11.17 20.86
C LYS A 65 -3.03 11.87 20.26
N SER A 66 -2.16 11.16 19.56
CA SER A 66 -0.88 11.66 19.07
C SER A 66 -0.90 12.11 17.60
N LYS A 67 -1.94 11.74 16.83
CA LYS A 67 -2.05 12.09 15.41
C LYS A 67 -2.17 13.59 15.13
N GLU A 68 -2.70 14.39 16.07
CA GLU A 68 -2.77 15.86 15.95
C GLU A 68 -1.42 16.57 16.20
N PHE A 69 -0.48 15.93 16.88
CA PHE A 69 0.82 16.53 17.20
C PHE A 69 1.84 16.37 16.07
N LEU A 70 1.71 15.32 15.24
CA LEU A 70 2.61 15.07 14.10
C LEU A 70 2.20 15.82 12.82
N SER A 71 0.96 16.33 12.72
CA SER A 71 0.50 17.10 11.57
C SER A 71 0.82 18.61 11.65
N ASN A 72 1.31 19.09 12.80
CA ASN A 72 1.55 20.51 13.08
C ASN A 72 3.01 20.83 13.44
N GLY A 73 3.94 19.91 13.21
CA GLY A 73 5.37 20.04 13.52
C GLY A 73 6.24 20.08 12.27
#